data_AF-A0A2V7M4Z0-F1
#
_entry.id   AF-A0A2V7M4Z0-F1
#
_cell.length_a   1.000
_cell.length_b   1.000
_cell.length_c   1.000
_cell.angle_alpha   90.00
_cell.angle_beta   90.00
_cell.angle_gamma   90.00
#
_symmetry.space_group_name_H-M   'P 1'
#
loop_
_entity.id
_entity.type
_entity.pdbx_description
1 polymer ?
#
loop_
_entity_poly.entity_id
_entity_poly.type
_entity_poly.pdbx_seq_one_letter_code
_entity_poly.pdbx_strand_id
1 'polypeptide(L)' 'GATDGSFQLEGLRQATRELLEAFHEFSPVLRRALQHEHHFDVEKWETRLGTLLRPAEHPDAAEQDDLFDRKDRNG' A
#
# COMPACT_ATOMS: atom_id res chain seq x y z
N GLY A 1 -7.83 10.14 20.06
CA GLY A 1 -8.78 9.46 19.15
C GLY A 1 -8.23 9.27 17.76
N ALA A 2 -7.80 10.33 17.07
CA ALA A 2 -7.29 10.24 15.69
C ALA A 2 -5.80 9.84 15.56
N THR A 3 -4.99 10.14 16.57
CA THR A 3 -3.53 9.88 16.58
C THR A 3 -3.17 8.40 16.69
N ASP A 4 -4.03 7.59 17.31
CA ASP A 4 -3.81 6.16 17.52
C ASP A 4 -3.89 5.37 16.21
N GLY A 5 -4.90 5.66 15.38
CA GLY A 5 -5.06 5.03 14.07
C GLY A 5 -3.95 5.37 13.08
N SER A 6 -3.44 6.61 13.08
CA SER A 6 -2.30 7.00 12.24
C SER A 6 -0.99 6.33 12.67
N PHE A 7 -0.79 6.14 13.98
CA PHE A 7 0.38 5.46 14.52
C PHE A 7 0.36 3.96 14.18
N GLN A 8 -0.80 3.32 14.33
CA GLN A 8 -0.99 1.92 13.92
C GLN A 8 -0.77 1.73 12.41
N LEU A 9 -1.27 2.67 11.58
CA LEU A 9 -1.09 2.60 10.14
C LEU A 9 0.38 2.74 9.73
N GLU A 10 1.12 3.67 10.35
CA GLU A 10 2.54 3.82 10.06
C GLU A 10 3.34 2.61 10.55
N GLY A 11 3.03 2.07 11.74
CA GLY A 11 3.61 0.82 12.22
C GLY A 11 3.37 -0.36 11.26
N LEU A 12 2.15 -0.48 10.72
CA LEU A 12 1.81 -1.49 9.73
C LEU A 12 2.59 -1.31 8.42
N ARG A 13 2.78 -0.06 7.95
CA ARG A 13 3.61 0.22 6.77
C ARG A 13 5.06 -0.17 7.01
N GLN A 14 5.63 0.13 8.18
CA GLN A 14 7.00 -0.26 8.51
C GLN A 14 7.14 -1.79 8.54
N ALA A 15 6.26 -2.49 9.26
CA ALA A 15 6.27 -3.96 9.29
C ALA A 15 6.13 -4.59 7.88
N THR A 16 5.33 -3.96 7.00
CA THR A 16 5.18 -4.42 5.62
C THR A 16 6.45 -4.21 4.79
N ARG A 17 7.20 -3.12 5.03
CA ARG A 17 8.50 -2.87 4.39
C ARG A 17 9.55 -3.87 4.85
N GLU A 18 9.65 -4.12 6.15
CA GLU A 18 10.57 -5.10 6.73
C GLU A 18 10.30 -6.51 6.18
N LEU A 19 9.02 -6.88 6.03
CA LEU A 19 8.64 -8.16 5.43
C LEU A 19 9.06 -8.27 3.95
N LEU A 20 8.90 -7.19 3.17
CA LEU A 20 9.34 -7.14 1.77
C LEU A 20 10.86 -7.27 1.65
N GLU A 21 11.61 -6.62 2.53
CA GLU A 21 13.06 -6.74 2.58
C GLU A 21 13.49 -8.19 2.85
N ALA A 22 12.87 -8.86 3.82
CA ALA A 22 13.11 -10.27 4.09
C ALA A 22 12.82 -11.18 2.88
N PHE A 23 11.78 -10.88 2.08
CA PHE A 23 11.53 -11.62 0.84
C PHE A 23 12.65 -11.43 -0.19
N HIS A 24 13.23 -10.24 -0.30
CA HIS A 24 14.35 -9.97 -1.20
C HIS A 24 15.62 -10.75 -0.82
N GLU A 25 15.79 -11.09 0.46
CA GLU A 25 16.91 -11.92 0.94
C GLU A 25 16.73 -13.42 0.64
N PHE A 26 15.54 -13.86 0.22
CA PHE A 26 15.31 -15.27 -0.08
C PHE A 26 16.11 -15.74 -1.30
N SER A 27 16.90 -16.80 -1.09
CA SER A 27 17.63 -17.45 -2.18
C SER A 27 16.68 -18.00 -3.26
N PRO A 28 17.12 -18.09 -4.52
CA PRO A 28 16.30 -18.68 -5.59
C PRO A 28 15.83 -20.10 -5.30
N VAL A 29 16.61 -20.88 -4.55
CA VAL A 29 16.26 -22.24 -4.14
C VAL A 29 15.11 -22.21 -3.14
N LEU A 30 15.18 -21.34 -2.13
CA LEU A 30 14.10 -21.17 -1.15
C LEU A 30 12.81 -20.67 -1.81
N ARG A 31 12.91 -19.69 -2.74
CA ARG A 31 11.76 -19.19 -3.50
C ARG A 31 11.06 -20.33 -4.27
N ARG A 32 11.83 -21.21 -4.92
CA ARG A 32 11.28 -22.39 -5.61
C ARG A 32 10.64 -23.40 -4.65
N ALA A 33 11.29 -23.72 -3.52
CA ALA A 33 10.73 -24.63 -2.53
C ALA A 33 9.40 -24.11 -1.97
N LEU A 34 9.33 -22.83 -1.59
CA LEU A 34 8.10 -22.17 -1.15
C LEU A 34 6.98 -22.25 -2.21
N GLN A 35 7.31 -22.03 -3.48
CA GLN A 35 6.34 -22.11 -4.58
C GLN A 35 5.83 -23.54 -4.81
N HIS A 36 6.73 -24.53 -4.81
CA HIS A 36 6.39 -25.91 -5.18
C HIS A 36 5.83 -26.74 -4.02
N GLU A 37 6.29 -26.51 -2.79
CA GLU A 37 5.89 -27.30 -1.62
C GLU A 37 4.76 -26.64 -0.84
N HIS A 38 4.75 -25.31 -0.80
CA HIS A 38 3.81 -24.53 0.01
C HIS A 38 2.86 -23.66 -0.81
N HIS A 39 2.92 -23.72 -2.15
CA HIS A 39 2.12 -22.87 -3.06
C HIS A 39 2.27 -21.38 -2.73
N PHE A 40 3.42 -21.00 -2.18
CA PHE A 40 3.72 -19.64 -1.78
C PHE A 40 4.56 -18.97 -2.87
N ASP A 41 3.90 -18.13 -3.65
CA ASP A 41 4.53 -17.34 -4.71
C ASP A 41 5.05 -16.02 -4.14
N VAL A 42 6.37 -15.97 -3.90
CA VAL A 42 7.06 -14.83 -3.32
C VAL A 42 6.87 -13.57 -4.18
N GLU A 43 6.97 -13.67 -5.51
CA GLU A 43 6.87 -12.52 -6.41
C GLU A 43 5.45 -11.92 -6.41
N LYS A 44 4.44 -12.80 -6.35
CA LYS A 44 3.04 -12.38 -6.22
C LYS A 44 2.77 -11.67 -4.90
N TRP A 45 3.36 -12.16 -3.80
CA TRP A 45 3.26 -11.52 -2.50
C TRP A 45 4.02 -10.20 -2.43
N GLU A 46 5.23 -10.12 -3.01
CA GLU A 46 6.01 -8.88 -3.15
C GLU A 46 5.17 -7.81 -3.87
N THR A 47 4.53 -8.16 -4.98
CA THR A 47 3.68 -7.25 -5.76
C THR A 47 2.48 -6.75 -4.94
N ARG A 48 1.80 -7.64 -4.22
CA ARG A 48 0.62 -7.30 -3.41
C ARG A 48 0.97 -6.38 -2.25
N LEU A 49 2.02 -6.72 -1.50
CA LEU A 49 2.48 -5.91 -0.37
C LEU A 49 3.02 -4.55 -0.85
N GLY A 50 3.75 -4.51 -1.97
CA GLY A 50 4.19 -3.26 -2.60
C GLY A 50 3.02 -2.37 -3.02
N THR A 51 1.92 -2.97 -3.50
CA THR A 51 0.70 -2.22 -3.84
C THR A 51 0.02 -1.61 -2.61
N LEU A 52 -0.01 -2.35 -1.49
CA LEU A 52 -0.55 -1.84 -0.21
C LEU A 52 0.24 -0.66 0.35
N LEU A 53 1.54 -0.59 0.06
CA LEU A 53 2.41 0.51 0.46
C LEU A 53 2.32 1.73 -0.46
N ARG A 54 1.75 1.58 -1.67
CA ARG A 54 1.57 2.71 -2.58
C ARG A 54 0.61 3.70 -1.92
N PRO A 55 0.97 4.99 -1.80
CA PRO A 55 0.01 6.01 -1.42
C PRO A 55 -1.19 5.89 -2.37
N ALA A 56 -2.42 5.90 -1.84
CA ALA A 56 -3.58 6.01 -2.68
C ALA A 56 -3.39 7.24 -3.56
N GLU A 57 -3.29 7.05 -4.88
CA GLU A 57 -3.46 8.15 -5.82
C GLU A 57 -4.82 8.76 -5.47
N HIS A 58 -4.82 10.00 -5.01
CA HIS A 58 -6.05 10.69 -4.58
C HIS A 58 -7.16 10.39 -5.58
N PRO A 59 -8.32 9.85 -5.15
CA PRO A 59 -9.51 10.00 -5.96
C PRO A 59 -9.81 11.51 -6.03
N ASP A 60 -9.78 12.01 -7.26
CA ASP A 60 -10.30 13.29 -7.73
C ASP A 60 -9.96 14.57 -6.95
N ALA A 61 -8.90 15.25 -7.41
CA ALA A 61 -8.85 16.71 -7.34
C ALA A 61 -9.94 17.39 -8.19
N ALA A 62 -10.74 16.66 -8.98
CA ALA A 62 -11.79 17.23 -9.82
C ALA A 62 -13.10 17.53 -9.05
N GLU A 63 -13.29 17.05 -7.82
CA GLU A 63 -14.53 17.31 -7.05
C GLU A 63 -14.46 18.55 -6.14
N GLN A 64 -13.31 19.24 -6.05
CA GLN A 64 -13.18 20.43 -5.19
C GLN A 64 -13.33 21.78 -5.92
N ASP A 65 -13.23 21.81 -7.26
CA ASP A 65 -13.35 23.06 -8.04
C ASP A 65 -14.83 23.53 -8.16
N ASP A 66 -15.79 22.61 -8.17
CA ASP A 66 -17.23 22.94 -8.30
C ASP A 66 -17.83 23.61 -7.05
N LEU A 67 -17.14 23.58 -5.90
CA LEU A 67 -17.64 24.18 -4.65
C LEU A 67 -17.45 25.71 -4.62
N PHE A 68 -16.51 26.24 -5.39
CA PHE A 68 -16.22 27.68 -5.45
C PHE A 68 -16.94 28.37 -6.61
N ASP A 69 -17.11 27.73 -7.77
CA ASP A 69 -17.83 28.31 -8.93
C ASP A 69 -19.32 28.56 -8.62
N ARG A 70 -19.93 27.75 -7.74
CA ARG A 70 -21.34 27.89 -7.36
C ARG A 70 -21.62 29.08 -6.44
N LYS A 71 -20.60 29.62 -5.75
CA LYS A 71 -20.78 30.73 -4.80
C LYS A 71 -20.78 32.10 -5.47
N ASP A 72 -20.19 32.22 -6.66
CA ASP A 72 -20.05 33.49 -7.37
C ASP A 72 -21.18 33.76 -8.38
N ARG A 73 -22.13 32.82 -8.54
CA ARG A 73 -23.26 32.95 -9.48
C ARG A 73 -24.58 33.37 -8.83
N ASN A 74 -24.56 33.73 -7.55
CA ASN A 74 -25.74 34.13 -6.77
C ASN A 74 -25.50 35.43 -5.97
N GLY A 75 -24.69 36.33 -6.53
CA GLY A 75 -24.49 37.72 -6.08
C GLY A 75 -25.21 38.71 -7.00
#